data_AF-A0A0F3GV92-F1
#
_entry.id   AF-A0A0F3GV92-F1
#
_cell.length_a   1.000
_cell.length_b   1.000
_cell.length_c   1.000
_cell.angle_alpha   90.00
_cell.angle_beta   90.00
_cell.angle_gamma   90.00
#
_symmetry.space_group_name_H-M   'P 1'
#
loop_
_entity.id
_entity.type
_entity.pdbx_description
1 polymer ?
#
loop_
_entity_poly.entity_id
_entity_poly.type
_entity_poly.pdbx_seq_one_letter_code
_entity_poly.pdbx_strand_id
1 'polypeptide(L)'
;MHEQYRTDIGSVMREVLMYRDSKPDGITISGGEPFDQPDALFELLMGIKNAGIRDVMLYSGYQFDALRVRYQYIVDMIDVLIDGRYMQGIETDYMWKGSANQNANIITQDAVLRIRYDSYLKRRPEKRKLQIVEVPNGVYMVGIPRQGDAEAMNIVQC
;
A
#
# COMPACT_ATOMS: atom_id res chain seq x y z
N MET A 1 20.44 -0.31 -4.04
CA MET A 1 19.32 -1.07 -4.61
C MET A 1 19.79 -2.48 -4.86
N HIS A 2 19.09 -3.49 -4.34
CA HIS A 2 19.40 -4.88 -4.61
C HIS A 2 18.92 -5.22 -6.03
N GLU A 3 19.85 -5.44 -6.97
CA GLU A 3 19.57 -5.73 -8.40
C GLU A 3 18.58 -6.88 -8.62
N GLN A 4 18.50 -7.81 -7.67
CA GLN A 4 17.62 -8.99 -7.74
C GLN A 4 16.11 -8.70 -7.79
N TYR A 5 15.66 -7.48 -7.44
CA TYR A 5 14.24 -7.09 -7.47
C TYR A 5 13.90 -6.08 -8.57
N ARG A 6 14.82 -5.85 -9.53
CA ARG A 6 14.57 -4.95 -10.65
C ARG A 6 13.64 -5.63 -11.67
N THR A 7 12.58 -4.95 -12.05
CA THR A 7 11.64 -5.38 -13.09
C THR A 7 11.15 -4.16 -13.88
N ASP A 8 10.51 -4.37 -15.02
CA ASP A 8 9.89 -3.32 -15.83
C ASP A 8 8.38 -3.20 -15.54
N ILE A 9 7.81 -2.04 -15.85
CA ILE A 9 6.38 -1.76 -15.62
C ILE A 9 5.47 -2.71 -16.41
N GLY A 10 5.88 -3.11 -17.61
CA GLY A 10 5.12 -4.07 -18.43
C GLY A 10 5.00 -5.43 -17.74
N SER A 11 6.08 -5.91 -17.11
CA SER A 11 6.07 -7.14 -16.31
C SER A 11 5.15 -7.04 -15.10
N VAL A 12 5.23 -5.94 -14.33
CA VAL A 12 4.34 -5.71 -13.19
C VAL A 12 2.87 -5.63 -13.63
N MET A 13 2.58 -4.93 -14.72
CA MET A 13 1.21 -4.83 -15.24
C MET A 13 0.66 -6.17 -15.70
N ARG A 14 1.48 -7.04 -16.29
CA ARG A 14 1.04 -8.40 -16.65
C ARG A 14 0.63 -9.17 -15.39
N GLU A 15 1.40 -9.12 -14.32
CA GLU A 15 1.06 -9.77 -13.05
C GLU A 15 -0.22 -9.19 -12.44
N VAL A 16 -0.36 -7.86 -12.40
CA VAL A 16 -1.59 -7.20 -11.91
C VAL A 16 -2.83 -7.70 -12.67
N LEU A 17 -2.72 -7.84 -14.00
CA LEU A 17 -3.84 -8.28 -14.83
C LEU A 17 -4.19 -9.77 -14.64
N MET A 18 -3.28 -10.62 -14.14
CA MET A 18 -3.60 -12.01 -13.82
C MET A 18 -4.66 -12.13 -12.71
N TYR A 19 -4.76 -11.11 -11.84
CA TYR A 19 -5.75 -11.08 -10.76
C TYR A 19 -7.08 -10.45 -11.17
N ARG A 20 -7.28 -10.09 -12.45
CA ARG A 20 -8.51 -9.40 -12.88
C ARG A 20 -9.78 -10.20 -12.60
N ASP A 21 -9.73 -11.52 -12.79
CA ASP A 21 -10.89 -12.40 -12.63
C ASP A 21 -11.29 -12.62 -11.16
N SER A 22 -10.36 -12.38 -10.21
CA SER A 22 -10.70 -12.37 -8.78
C SER A 22 -11.42 -11.09 -8.34
N LYS A 23 -11.58 -10.12 -9.25
CA LYS A 23 -12.30 -8.85 -9.05
C LYS A 23 -11.84 -8.13 -7.77
N PRO A 24 -10.55 -7.77 -7.68
CA PRO A 24 -10.06 -7.03 -6.52
C PRO A 24 -10.78 -5.68 -6.39
N ASP A 25 -11.02 -5.27 -5.14
CA ASP A 25 -11.68 -3.99 -4.85
C ASP A 25 -10.82 -2.76 -5.21
N GLY A 26 -9.50 -2.95 -5.31
CA GLY A 26 -8.51 -1.91 -5.56
C GLY A 26 -7.08 -2.45 -5.52
N ILE A 27 -6.10 -1.56 -5.68
CA ILE A 27 -4.66 -1.84 -5.57
C ILE A 27 -4.07 -1.06 -4.41
N THR A 28 -3.20 -1.71 -3.65
CA THR A 28 -2.32 -1.04 -2.69
C THR A 28 -0.88 -1.15 -3.17
N ILE A 29 -0.20 -0.01 -3.29
CA ILE A 29 1.22 0.09 -3.60
C ILE A 29 1.97 0.39 -2.30
N SER A 30 2.86 -0.53 -1.89
CA SER A 30 3.63 -0.44 -0.65
C SER A 30 5.01 -1.09 -0.80
N GLY A 31 5.88 -0.90 0.20
CA GLY A 31 7.28 -1.30 0.15
C GLY A 31 8.17 -0.23 -0.48
N GLY A 32 9.49 -0.32 -0.28
CA GLY A 32 10.44 0.71 -0.72
C GLY A 32 10.01 2.15 -0.39
N GLU A 33 10.49 3.11 -1.17
CA GLU A 33 9.89 4.44 -1.24
C GLU A 33 9.44 4.67 -2.70
N PRO A 34 8.12 4.65 -2.99
CA PRO A 34 7.63 4.79 -4.36
C PRO A 34 8.09 6.08 -5.05
N PHE A 35 8.21 7.18 -4.31
CA PHE A 35 8.61 8.48 -4.87
C PHE A 35 10.12 8.63 -5.11
N ASP A 36 10.93 7.62 -4.81
CA ASP A 36 12.33 7.55 -5.25
C ASP A 36 12.45 7.15 -6.74
N GLN A 37 11.37 6.66 -7.35
CA GLN A 37 11.26 6.32 -8.77
C GLN A 37 9.98 6.93 -9.38
N PRO A 38 9.84 8.26 -9.39
CA PRO A 38 8.57 8.93 -9.71
C PRO A 38 8.09 8.65 -11.14
N ASP A 39 9.00 8.53 -12.11
CA ASP A 39 8.64 8.26 -13.51
C ASP A 39 8.04 6.85 -13.67
N ALA A 40 8.66 5.84 -13.06
CA ALA A 40 8.17 4.47 -13.06
C ALA A 40 6.84 4.34 -12.29
N LEU A 41 6.70 5.05 -11.17
CA LEU A 41 5.46 5.11 -10.41
C LEU A 41 4.33 5.72 -11.25
N PHE A 42 4.60 6.82 -11.94
CA PHE A 42 3.63 7.47 -12.82
C PHE A 42 3.19 6.54 -13.96
N GLU A 43 4.15 5.87 -14.62
CA GLU A 43 3.86 4.90 -15.69
C GLU A 43 3.00 3.74 -15.18
N LEU A 44 3.31 3.20 -14.00
CA LEU A 44 2.52 2.14 -13.36
C LEU A 44 1.08 2.60 -13.09
N LEU A 45 0.91 3.79 -12.50
CA LEU A 45 -0.42 4.34 -12.21
C LEU A 45 -1.23 4.60 -13.48
N MET A 46 -0.60 5.04 -14.56
CA MET A 46 -1.27 5.16 -15.86
C MET A 46 -1.75 3.79 -16.36
N GLY A 47 -0.90 2.77 -16.29
CA GLY A 47 -1.26 1.39 -16.65
C GLY A 47 -2.45 0.86 -15.84
N ILE A 48 -2.42 1.07 -14.51
CA ILE A 48 -3.49 0.68 -13.59
C ILE A 48 -4.81 1.36 -13.96
N LYS A 49 -4.81 2.68 -14.16
CA LYS A 49 -6.02 3.42 -14.55
C LYS A 49 -6.56 2.99 -15.91
N ASN A 50 -5.69 2.78 -16.89
CA ASN A 50 -6.07 2.31 -18.22
C ASN A 50 -6.66 0.89 -18.20
N ALA A 51 -6.26 0.05 -17.25
CA ALA A 51 -6.87 -1.25 -17.00
C ALA A 51 -8.26 -1.16 -16.35
N GLY A 52 -8.73 0.04 -16.01
CA GLY A 52 -10.04 0.30 -15.40
C GLY A 52 -10.07 0.18 -13.87
N ILE A 53 -8.89 0.06 -13.24
CA ILE A 53 -8.77 0.00 -11.78
C ILE A 53 -8.76 1.43 -11.26
N ARG A 54 -9.73 1.75 -10.40
CA ARG A 54 -9.98 3.12 -9.95
C ARG A 54 -9.69 3.39 -8.49
N ASP A 55 -9.46 2.33 -7.70
CA ASP A 55 -9.16 2.48 -6.28
C ASP A 55 -7.69 2.15 -6.04
N VAL A 56 -6.88 3.16 -5.76
CA VAL A 56 -5.44 3.03 -5.51
C VAL A 56 -5.06 3.66 -4.16
N MET A 57 -4.52 2.83 -3.27
CA MET A 57 -3.87 3.25 -2.04
C MET A 57 -2.35 3.21 -2.21
N LEU A 58 -1.66 4.26 -1.77
CA LEU A 58 -0.19 4.35 -1.81
C LEU A 58 0.37 4.58 -0.40
N TYR A 59 1.44 3.89 -0.06
CA TYR A 59 2.23 4.15 1.15
C TYR A 59 3.50 4.90 0.79
N SER A 60 3.85 5.94 1.54
CA SER A 60 5.13 6.66 1.41
C SER A 60 5.67 7.07 2.78
N GLY A 61 6.99 7.05 2.92
CA GLY A 61 7.69 7.60 4.08
C GLY A 61 7.77 9.13 4.07
N TYR A 62 7.49 9.77 2.94
CA TYR A 62 7.43 11.22 2.81
C TYR A 62 6.09 11.79 3.26
N GLN A 63 6.07 13.06 3.64
CA GLN A 63 4.87 13.77 4.11
C GLN A 63 4.01 14.22 2.92
N PHE A 64 2.69 14.16 3.06
CA PHE A 64 1.72 14.47 2.01
C PHE A 64 1.93 15.87 1.43
N ASP A 65 2.11 16.89 2.26
CA ASP A 65 2.29 18.27 1.79
C ASP A 65 3.52 18.42 0.89
N ALA A 66 4.63 17.75 1.24
CA ALA A 66 5.86 17.78 0.44
C ALA A 66 5.68 17.05 -0.89
N LEU A 67 5.01 15.90 -0.87
CA LEU A 67 4.67 15.12 -2.07
C LEU A 67 3.74 15.90 -2.99
N ARG A 68 2.74 16.59 -2.42
CA ARG A 68 1.78 17.39 -3.17
C ARG A 68 2.44 18.54 -3.91
N VAL A 69 3.40 19.22 -3.28
CA VAL A 69 4.15 20.32 -3.93
C VAL A 69 5.02 19.82 -5.08
N ARG A 70 5.69 18.67 -4.92
CA ARG A 70 6.69 18.19 -5.88
C ARG A 70 6.13 17.26 -6.96
N TYR A 71 5.09 16.49 -6.63
CA TYR A 71 4.57 15.39 -7.43
C TYR A 71 3.03 15.39 -7.50
N GLN A 72 2.40 16.57 -7.55
CA GLN A 72 0.94 16.71 -7.66
C GLN A 72 0.34 15.80 -8.74
N TYR A 73 1.02 15.69 -9.89
CA TYR A 73 0.60 14.85 -11.02
C TYR A 73 0.50 13.36 -10.70
N ILE A 74 1.26 12.85 -9.73
CA ILE A 74 1.18 11.46 -9.22
C ILE A 74 0.11 11.39 -8.13
N VAL A 75 0.09 12.37 -7.23
CA VAL A 75 -0.87 12.44 -6.12
C VAL A 75 -2.31 12.48 -6.64
N ASP A 76 -2.57 13.16 -7.76
CA ASP A 76 -3.90 13.22 -8.40
C ASP A 76 -4.33 11.88 -9.03
N MET A 77 -3.43 10.90 -9.10
CA MET A 77 -3.71 9.58 -9.65
C MET A 77 -4.11 8.55 -8.60
N ILE A 78 -4.01 8.86 -7.31
CA ILE A 78 -4.32 7.94 -6.22
C ILE A 78 -5.54 8.39 -5.42
N ASP A 79 -6.11 7.48 -4.64
CA ASP A 79 -7.33 7.70 -3.87
C ASP A 79 -7.05 7.90 -2.39
N VAL A 80 -6.04 7.19 -1.88
CA VAL A 80 -5.56 7.32 -0.50
C VAL A 80 -4.04 7.31 -0.46
N LEU A 81 -3.47 8.21 0.33
CA LEU A 81 -2.06 8.20 0.67
C LEU A 81 -1.89 7.98 2.17
N ILE A 82 -1.17 6.91 2.54
CA ILE A 82 -0.64 6.73 3.90
C ILE A 82 0.76 7.32 3.93
N ASP A 83 0.94 8.42 4.66
CA ASP A 83 2.17 9.21 4.66
C ASP A 83 2.97 9.06 5.96
N GLY A 84 4.25 9.44 5.88
CA GLY A 84 5.17 9.43 7.02
C GLY A 84 5.90 8.10 7.25
N ARG A 85 7.15 8.21 7.70
CA ARG A 85 8.01 7.07 8.00
C ARG A 85 7.42 6.20 9.10
N TYR A 86 7.57 4.89 8.94
CA TYR A 86 7.31 3.94 10.01
C TYR A 86 8.26 4.18 11.20
N MET A 87 7.71 4.25 12.40
CA MET A 87 8.47 4.38 13.64
C MET A 87 8.19 3.21 14.58
N GLN A 88 9.23 2.42 14.86
CA GLN A 88 9.17 1.36 15.87
C GLN A 88 8.99 1.96 17.27
N GLY A 89 8.17 1.32 18.11
CA GLY A 89 7.77 1.80 19.44
C GLY A 89 6.60 2.79 19.45
N ILE A 90 6.17 3.27 18.28
CA ILE A 90 5.05 4.22 18.15
C ILE A 90 3.80 3.45 17.69
N GLU A 91 3.17 2.74 18.62
CA GLU A 91 2.09 1.79 18.32
C GLU A 91 0.80 2.44 17.82
N THR A 92 0.06 1.71 17.00
CA THR A 92 -1.26 2.13 16.52
C THR A 92 -2.19 0.95 16.32
N ASP A 93 -3.46 1.18 16.63
CA ASP A 93 -4.55 0.23 16.45
C ASP A 93 -5.35 0.49 15.16
N TYR A 94 -5.06 1.59 14.45
CA TYR A 94 -5.66 1.90 13.16
C TYR A 94 -5.24 0.89 12.09
N MET A 95 -6.23 0.39 11.34
CA MET A 95 -6.08 -0.71 10.39
C MET A 95 -4.94 -0.52 9.36
N TRP A 96 -4.76 0.69 8.84
CA TRP A 96 -3.82 0.98 7.74
C TRP A 96 -2.55 1.72 8.16
N LYS A 97 -2.35 1.89 9.47
CA LYS A 97 -1.14 2.53 10.00
C LYS A 97 -0.24 1.46 10.61
N GLY A 98 1.04 1.52 10.27
CA GLY A 98 2.09 0.74 10.94
C GLY A 98 2.59 1.43 12.21
N SER A 99 2.46 2.76 12.27
CA SER A 99 2.83 3.58 13.44
C SER A 99 1.92 4.80 13.61
N ALA A 100 1.77 5.30 14.84
CA ALA A 100 0.79 6.35 15.16
C ALA A 100 1.06 7.70 14.47
N ASN A 101 2.31 7.99 14.13
CA ASN A 101 2.72 9.24 13.48
C ASN A 101 2.34 9.33 12.00
N GLN A 102 1.93 8.23 11.38
CA GLN A 102 1.52 8.21 9.98
C GLN A 102 0.13 8.82 9.81
N ASN A 103 -0.15 9.52 8.71
CA ASN A 103 -1.50 10.00 8.42
C ASN A 103 -2.09 9.25 7.24
N ALA A 104 -3.42 9.20 7.21
CA ALA A 104 -4.15 8.64 6.09
C ALA A 104 -4.95 9.76 5.42
N ASN A 105 -4.55 10.08 4.20
CA ASN A 105 -5.08 11.21 3.44
C ASN A 105 -6.05 10.69 2.38
N ILE A 106 -7.34 10.99 2.52
CA ILE A 106 -8.36 10.67 1.51
C ILE A 106 -8.33 11.75 0.42
N ILE A 107 -7.78 11.39 -0.73
CA ILE A 107 -7.55 12.29 -1.88
C ILE A 107 -8.64 12.14 -2.93
N THR A 108 -9.25 10.95 -3.01
CA THR A 108 -10.25 10.61 -4.04
C THR A 108 -11.36 11.65 -4.21
N GLN A 109 -11.73 11.87 -5.47
CA GLN A 109 -12.88 12.66 -5.89
C GLN A 109 -14.14 11.81 -6.06
N ASP A 110 -14.03 10.48 -5.98
CA ASP A 110 -15.17 9.57 -6.02
C ASP A 110 -15.87 9.58 -4.64
N ALA A 111 -17.13 10.01 -4.62
CA ALA A 111 -17.91 10.13 -3.39
C ALA A 111 -18.13 8.78 -2.69
N VAL A 112 -18.28 7.69 -3.46
CA VAL A 112 -18.48 6.35 -2.91
C VAL A 112 -17.19 5.86 -2.26
N LEU A 113 -16.04 6.03 -2.94
CA LEU A 113 -14.75 5.70 -2.36
C LEU A 113 -14.47 6.54 -1.11
N ARG A 114 -14.76 7.84 -1.15
CA ARG A 114 -14.59 8.73 0.01
C ARG A 114 -15.37 8.23 1.22
N ILE A 115 -16.67 7.92 1.07
CA ILE A 115 -17.50 7.38 2.16
C ILE A 115 -16.93 6.06 2.67
N ARG A 116 -16.53 5.16 1.75
CA ARG A 116 -15.94 3.87 2.08
C ARG A 116 -14.66 4.05 2.91
N TYR A 117 -13.76 4.90 2.47
CA TYR A 117 -12.51 5.20 3.15
C TYR A 117 -12.70 5.89 4.49
N ASP A 118 -13.62 6.84 4.59
CA ASP A 118 -13.97 7.49 5.86
C ASP A 118 -14.42 6.48 6.92
N SER A 119 -15.16 5.45 6.49
CA SER A 119 -15.61 4.37 7.38
C SER A 119 -14.45 3.46 7.82
N TYR A 120 -13.51 3.16 6.92
CA TYR A 120 -12.39 2.26 7.20
C TYR A 120 -11.30 2.92 8.05
N LEU A 121 -11.00 4.20 7.83
CA LEU A 121 -9.99 4.94 8.60
C LEU A 121 -10.32 5.04 10.09
N LYS A 122 -11.59 4.90 10.46
CA LYS A 122 -12.04 4.90 11.86
C LYS A 122 -11.93 3.52 12.50
N ARG A 123 -11.66 2.46 11.73
CA ARG A 123 -11.62 1.09 12.24
C ARG A 123 -10.34 0.84 13.04
N ARG A 124 -10.55 0.26 14.22
CA ARG A 124 -9.52 -0.21 15.15
C ARG A 124 -9.76 -1.69 15.43
N PRO A 125 -9.46 -2.60 14.47
CA PRO A 125 -9.82 -4.00 14.60
C PRO A 125 -9.00 -4.66 15.73
N GLU A 126 -9.65 -5.47 16.57
CA GLU A 126 -8.97 -6.24 17.60
C GLU A 126 -8.00 -7.28 17.02
N LYS A 127 -8.33 -7.86 15.86
CA LYS A 127 -7.47 -8.81 15.12
C LYS A 127 -7.15 -8.26 13.75
N ARG A 128 -5.88 -8.28 13.36
CA ARG A 128 -5.44 -7.95 12.00
C ARG A 128 -5.36 -9.24 11.18
N LYS A 129 -5.86 -9.20 9.95
CA LYS A 129 -5.73 -10.33 9.02
C LYS A 129 -4.36 -10.24 8.36
N LEU A 130 -3.56 -11.29 8.50
CA LEU A 130 -2.27 -11.44 7.85
C LEU A 130 -2.37 -12.64 6.91
N GLN A 131 -1.80 -12.50 5.71
CA GLN A 131 -1.70 -13.57 4.74
C GLN A 131 -0.25 -13.99 4.62
N ILE A 132 -0.01 -15.30 4.52
CA ILE A 132 1.31 -15.88 4.28
C ILE A 132 1.29 -16.43 2.86
N VAL A 133 2.28 -16.05 2.06
CA VAL A 133 2.42 -16.43 0.65
C VAL A 133 3.80 -17.03 0.44
N GLU A 134 3.85 -18.29 0.01
CA GLU A 134 5.09 -18.94 -0.39
C GLU A 134 5.51 -18.46 -1.79
N VAL A 135 6.80 -18.19 -1.95
CA VAL A 135 7.43 -17.80 -3.22
C VAL A 135 8.70 -18.63 -3.43
N PRO A 136 9.24 -18.72 -4.66
CA PRO A 136 10.38 -19.60 -4.93
C PRO A 136 11.60 -19.42 -4.01
N ASN A 137 11.81 -18.22 -3.46
CA ASN A 137 12.97 -17.89 -2.61
C ASN A 137 12.60 -17.57 -1.15
N GLY A 138 11.42 -17.97 -0.67
CA GLY A 138 11.03 -17.77 0.72
C GLY A 138 9.52 -17.59 0.92
N VAL A 139 9.17 -16.84 1.95
CA VAL A 139 7.78 -16.61 2.34
C VAL A 139 7.56 -15.12 2.57
N TYR A 140 6.51 -14.57 1.97
CA TYR A 140 6.05 -13.21 2.25
C TYR A 140 4.90 -13.24 3.23
N MET A 141 4.95 -12.30 4.18
CA MET A 141 3.80 -11.94 5.00
C MET A 141 3.17 -10.66 4.44
N VAL A 142 1.89 -10.73 4.09
CA VAL A 142 1.13 -9.61 3.53
C VAL A 142 0.10 -9.13 4.54
N GLY A 143 0.08 -7.83 4.76
CA GLY A 143 -0.74 -7.15 5.76
C GLY A 143 0.11 -6.24 6.66
N ILE A 144 -0.54 -5.56 7.60
CA ILE A 144 0.15 -4.65 8.54
C ILE A 144 0.07 -5.30 9.93
N PRO A 145 1.07 -6.05 10.38
CA PRO A 145 1.08 -6.61 11.72
C PRO A 145 1.12 -5.49 12.77
N ARG A 146 0.72 -5.79 14.00
CA ARG A 146 1.14 -4.96 15.14
C ARG A 146 2.61 -5.17 15.38
N GLN A 147 3.26 -4.17 15.97
CA GLN A 147 4.71 -4.22 16.17
C GLN A 147 5.11 -5.40 17.07
N GLY A 148 4.30 -5.72 18.09
CA GLY A 148 4.50 -6.92 18.92
C GLY A 148 4.06 -8.25 18.30
N ASP A 149 3.31 -8.25 17.19
CA ASP A 149 2.86 -9.51 16.57
C ASP A 149 4.05 -10.31 16.01
N ALA A 150 5.09 -9.62 15.54
CA ALA A 150 6.26 -10.26 14.96
C ALA A 150 7.08 -11.05 15.99
N GLU A 151 7.22 -10.52 17.21
CA GLU A 151 7.89 -11.19 18.32
C GLU A 151 7.06 -12.35 18.90
N ALA A 152 5.74 -12.29 18.73
CA ALA A 152 4.80 -13.30 19.22
C ALA A 152 4.49 -14.42 18.19
N MET A 153 5.17 -14.46 17.04
CA MET A 153 4.93 -15.49 16.02
C MET A 153 5.42 -16.85 16.48
N ASN A 154 4.48 -17.77 16.75
CA ASN A 154 4.78 -19.17 17.01
C ASN A 154 4.50 -20.01 15.75
N ILE A 155 5.54 -20.61 15.18
CA ILE A 155 5.41 -21.55 14.05
C ILE A 155 5.24 -22.96 14.63
N VAL A 156 4.08 -23.56 14.41
CA VAL A 156 3.83 -24.97 14.79
C VAL A 156 4.10 -25.84 13.57
N GLN A 157 5.12 -26.70 13.67
CA GLN A 157 5.39 -27.76 12.70
C GLN A 157 4.79 -29.06 13.23
N CYS A 158 3.94 -29.72 12.43
CA CYS A 158 3.34 -31.01 12.74
C CYS A 158 4.18 -32.16 12.18
#